data_AF-A0A2D5TFH1-F1
#
_entry.id   AF-A0A2D5TFH1-F1
#
_cell.length_a   1.000
_cell.length_b   1.000
_cell.length_c   1.000
_cell.angle_alpha   90.00
_cell.angle_beta   90.00
_cell.angle_gamma   90.00
#
_symmetry.space_group_name_H-M   'P 1'
#
loop_
_entity.id
_entity.type
_entity.pdbx_description
1 polymer ?
#
loop_
_entity_poly.entity_id
_entity_poly.type
_entity_poly.pdbx_seq_one_letter_code
_entity_poly.pdbx_strand_id
1 'polypeptide(L)'
;MDITSNNSVINAANRKGLELANGLEGHRGQTEDDLKNAATQFETIFLKMFLDQARESKLSDDLLGSSASDNFREMFDNEISKVGGEHFDLGPADVMVRQLRTHKE
;
A
#
# COMPACT_ATOMS: atom_id res chain seq x y z
N MET A 1 4.46 -63.10 -5.25
CA MET A 1 5.35 -61.93 -5.40
C MET A 1 4.43 -60.77 -5.76
N ASP A 2 3.93 -60.05 -4.74
CA ASP A 2 2.86 -59.05 -4.90
C ASP A 2 3.43 -57.69 -5.31
N ILE A 3 3.01 -57.22 -6.47
CA ILE A 3 3.44 -55.95 -7.07
C ILE A 3 2.32 -54.92 -6.86
N THR A 4 2.10 -54.48 -5.61
CA THR A 4 1.08 -53.44 -5.35
C THR A 4 1.45 -52.44 -4.25
N SER A 5 2.69 -52.41 -3.76
CA SER A 5 3.03 -51.61 -2.57
C SER A 5 3.53 -50.17 -2.82
N ASN A 6 3.48 -49.62 -4.04
CA ASN A 6 4.20 -48.35 -4.35
C ASN A 6 3.35 -47.09 -4.57
N ASN A 7 2.02 -47.13 -4.45
CA ASN A 7 1.18 -45.95 -4.73
C ASN A 7 0.88 -45.04 -3.51
N SER A 8 1.24 -45.44 -2.29
CA SER A 8 1.05 -44.63 -1.07
C SER A 8 2.20 -43.64 -0.83
N VAL A 9 3.43 -44.03 -1.17
CA VAL A 9 4.65 -43.24 -0.96
C VAL A 9 4.71 -42.05 -1.93
N ILE A 10 4.24 -42.25 -3.18
CA ILE A 10 4.14 -41.21 -4.21
C ILE A 10 3.14 -40.12 -3.80
N ASN A 11 2.01 -40.50 -3.20
CA ASN A 11 1.00 -39.55 -2.71
C ASN A 11 1.45 -38.78 -1.46
N ALA A 12 2.23 -39.39 -0.56
CA ALA A 12 2.77 -38.70 0.62
C ALA A 12 3.83 -37.63 0.26
N ALA A 13 4.70 -37.93 -0.72
CA ALA A 13 5.70 -36.98 -1.21
C ALA A 13 5.05 -35.76 -1.92
N ASN A 14 4.00 -35.99 -2.70
CA ASN A 14 3.24 -34.92 -3.35
C ASN A 14 2.52 -33.99 -2.36
N ARG A 15 1.96 -34.52 -1.26
CA ARG A 15 1.29 -33.69 -0.24
C ARG A 15 2.25 -32.72 0.46
N LYS A 16 3.45 -33.18 0.79
CA LYS A 16 4.47 -32.35 1.45
C LYS A 16 4.97 -31.23 0.53
N GLY A 17 5.09 -31.51 -0.78
CA GLY A 17 5.40 -30.49 -1.79
C GLY A 17 4.30 -29.44 -1.97
N LEU A 18 3.02 -29.82 -1.88
CA LEU A 18 1.89 -28.88 -1.92
C LEU A 18 1.75 -28.04 -0.64
N GLU A 19 2.07 -28.56 0.54
CA GLU A 19 2.07 -27.79 1.80
C GLU A 19 3.19 -26.74 1.83
N LEU A 20 4.38 -27.09 1.33
CA LEU A 20 5.51 -26.16 1.23
C LEU A 20 5.21 -25.04 0.21
N ALA A 21 4.54 -25.36 -0.91
CA ALA A 21 4.11 -24.36 -1.88
C ALA A 21 3.05 -23.40 -1.31
N ASN A 22 2.01 -23.92 -0.62
CA ASN A 22 0.99 -23.10 0.04
C ASN A 22 1.57 -22.23 1.17
N GLY A 23 2.53 -22.76 1.94
CA GLY A 23 3.21 -22.01 2.99
C GLY A 23 4.00 -20.82 2.46
N LEU A 24 4.69 -20.99 1.32
CA LEU A 24 5.46 -19.91 0.68
C LEU A 24 4.55 -18.85 0.02
N GLU A 25 3.39 -19.23 -0.51
CA GLU A 25 2.39 -18.30 -1.02
C GLU A 25 1.77 -17.44 0.08
N GLY A 26 1.45 -18.03 1.25
CA GLY A 26 0.89 -17.30 2.39
C GLY A 26 1.81 -16.21 2.95
N HIS A 27 3.12 -16.48 3.02
CA HIS A 27 4.09 -15.48 3.51
C HIS A 27 4.37 -14.38 2.46
N ARG A 28 4.28 -14.71 1.16
CA ARG A 28 4.46 -13.74 0.09
C ARG A 28 3.26 -12.78 0.00
N GLY A 29 2.04 -13.29 0.15
CA GLY A 29 0.81 -12.48 0.19
C GLY A 29 0.78 -11.51 1.38
N GLN A 30 1.19 -11.96 2.57
CA GLN A 30 1.27 -11.08 3.75
C GLN A 30 2.25 -9.91 3.55
N THR A 31 3.44 -10.19 2.98
CA THR A 31 4.39 -9.11 2.70
C THR A 31 3.93 -8.14 1.60
N GLU A 32 3.04 -8.58 0.71
CA GLU A 32 2.49 -7.74 -0.36
C GLU A 32 1.44 -6.77 0.18
N ASP A 33 0.55 -7.25 1.05
CA ASP A 33 -0.44 -6.42 1.72
C ASP A 33 0.21 -5.39 2.66
N ASP A 34 1.27 -5.79 3.36
CA ASP A 34 2.05 -4.88 4.21
C ASP A 34 2.73 -3.77 3.39
N LEU A 35 3.33 -4.12 2.23
CA LEU A 35 3.92 -3.14 1.32
C LEU A 35 2.87 -2.19 0.74
N LYS A 36 1.68 -2.70 0.40
CA LYS A 36 0.58 -1.88 -0.09
C LYS A 36 0.10 -0.90 0.97
N ASN A 37 -0.12 -1.37 2.20
CA ASN A 37 -0.52 -0.53 3.33
C ASN A 37 0.52 0.56 3.65
N ALA A 38 1.81 0.23 3.59
CA ALA A 38 2.87 1.21 3.80
C ALA A 38 2.92 2.25 2.66
N ALA A 39 2.73 1.82 1.41
CA ALA A 39 2.72 2.70 0.25
C ALA A 39 1.52 3.66 0.26
N THR A 40 0.33 3.20 0.66
CA THR A 40 -0.85 4.05 0.85
C THR A 40 -0.63 5.10 1.93
N GLN A 41 -0.02 4.74 3.07
CA GLN A 41 0.32 5.72 4.11
C GLN A 41 1.33 6.76 3.61
N PHE A 42 2.31 6.35 2.81
CA PHE A 42 3.25 7.27 2.17
C PHE A 42 2.55 8.24 1.22
N GLU A 43 1.60 7.76 0.41
CA GLU A 43 0.83 8.60 -0.51
C GLU A 43 0.04 9.69 0.23
N THR A 44 -0.57 9.36 1.37
CA THR A 44 -1.25 10.36 2.22
C THR A 44 -0.28 11.46 2.70
N ILE A 45 0.92 11.08 3.14
CA ILE A 45 1.95 12.03 3.59
C ILE A 45 2.43 12.89 2.40
N PHE A 46 2.65 12.27 1.24
CA PHE A 46 3.06 12.96 0.02
C PHE A 46 2.02 13.97 -0.44
N LEU A 47 0.74 13.58 -0.47
CA LEU A 47 -0.36 14.46 -0.85
C LEU A 47 -0.44 15.66 0.11
N LYS A 48 -0.31 15.43 1.41
CA LYS A 48 -0.24 16.50 2.41
C LYS A 48 0.89 17.48 2.10
N MET A 49 2.12 16.97 1.92
CA MET A 49 3.28 17.78 1.55
C MET A 49 3.06 18.56 0.26
N PHE A 50 2.50 17.93 -0.77
CA PHE A 50 2.20 18.57 -2.04
C PHE A 50 1.20 19.73 -1.88
N LEU A 51 0.13 19.53 -1.11
CA LEU A 51 -0.88 20.55 -0.82
C LEU A 51 -0.31 21.69 0.02
N ASP A 52 0.55 21.39 1.00
CA ASP A 52 1.25 22.38 1.80
C ASP A 52 2.14 23.26 0.90
N GLN A 53 2.91 22.67 0.00
CA GLN A 53 3.77 23.40 -0.93
C GLN A 53 2.98 24.22 -1.97
N ALA A 54 1.89 23.66 -2.50
CA ALA A 54 1.00 24.40 -3.40
C ALA A 54 0.40 25.64 -2.73
N ARG A 55 0.13 25.55 -1.41
CA ARG A 55 -0.34 26.68 -0.59
C ARG A 55 0.78 27.66 -0.23
N GLU A 56 2.00 27.19 0.04
CA GLU A 56 3.16 28.06 0.27
C GLU A 56 3.54 28.88 -0.96
N SER A 57 3.23 28.38 -2.16
CA SER A 57 3.33 29.10 -3.43
C SER A 57 2.31 30.25 -3.58
N LYS A 58 1.85 30.85 -2.47
CA LYS A 58 0.80 31.89 -2.40
C LYS A 58 0.92 32.92 -3.53
N LEU A 59 -0.21 33.23 -4.15
CA LEU A 59 -0.31 34.26 -5.17
C LEU A 59 -0.07 35.68 -4.62
N SER A 60 -0.32 35.92 -3.32
CA SER A 60 0.21 37.04 -2.51
C SER A 60 -0.02 36.81 -1.00
N ASP A 61 0.69 37.54 -0.13
CA ASP A 61 0.61 37.38 1.33
C ASP A 61 -0.69 37.93 1.97
N ASP A 62 -1.36 38.88 1.30
CA ASP A 62 -2.50 39.64 1.84
C ASP A 62 -3.86 39.20 1.24
N LEU A 63 -3.86 38.58 0.05
CA LEU A 63 -5.11 38.22 -0.64
C LEU A 63 -5.82 36.98 -0.07
N LEU A 64 -5.06 36.05 0.53
CA LEU A 64 -5.61 34.82 1.14
C LEU A 64 -5.33 34.74 2.65
N GLY A 65 -4.74 35.79 3.25
CA GLY A 65 -4.40 35.87 4.66
C GLY A 65 -5.55 36.45 5.49
N SER A 66 -6.66 35.71 5.63
CA SER A 66 -7.74 36.09 6.55
C SER A 66 -8.17 34.92 7.43
N SER A 67 -8.86 35.19 8.54
CA SER A 67 -9.42 34.18 9.44
C SER A 67 -10.33 33.15 8.74
N ALA A 68 -10.94 33.51 7.61
CA ALA A 68 -11.71 32.59 6.78
C ALA A 68 -10.82 31.53 6.11
N SER A 69 -9.59 31.89 5.75
CA SER A 69 -8.58 30.97 5.21
C SER A 69 -8.14 29.96 6.26
N ASP A 70 -7.90 30.41 7.49
CA ASP A 70 -7.53 29.52 8.61
C ASP A 70 -8.65 28.55 8.96
N ASN A 71 -9.91 29.00 8.96
CA ASN A 71 -11.05 28.11 9.16
C ASN A 71 -11.21 27.10 8.00
N PHE A 72 -11.02 27.53 6.74
CA PHE A 72 -11.04 26.62 5.60
C PHE A 72 -9.91 25.58 5.69
N ARG A 73 -8.72 25.97 6.16
CA ARG A 73 -7.59 25.04 6.39
C ARG A 73 -7.94 23.96 7.40
N GLU A 74 -8.49 24.34 8.54
CA GLU A 74 -8.86 23.38 9.57
C GLU A 74 -9.95 22.41 9.05
N MET A 75 -10.95 22.93 8.33
CA MET A 75 -11.98 22.08 7.71
C MET A 75 -11.40 21.16 6.63
N PHE A 76 -10.48 21.66 5.81
CA PHE A 76 -9.84 20.90 4.74
C PHE A 76 -8.89 19.82 5.27
N ASP A 77 -8.09 20.12 6.29
CA ASP A 77 -7.22 19.14 6.96
C ASP A 77 -8.05 18.06 7.66
N ASN A 78 -9.18 18.44 8.27
CA ASN A 78 -10.15 17.49 8.83
C ASN A 78 -10.79 16.60 7.74
N GLU A 79 -11.10 17.17 6.58
CA GLU A 79 -11.64 16.41 5.46
C GLU A 79 -10.57 15.46 4.90
N ILE A 80 -9.38 15.94 4.55
CA ILE A 80 -8.23 15.13 4.11
C ILE A 80 -7.91 14.01 5.11
N SER A 81 -7.98 14.27 6.41
CA SER A 81 -7.77 13.22 7.43
C SER A 81 -8.88 12.17 7.45
N LYS A 82 -10.10 12.52 7.03
CA LYS A 82 -11.23 11.58 6.87
C LYS A 82 -11.19 10.83 5.55
N VAL A 83 -10.85 11.49 4.44
CA VAL A 83 -10.79 10.88 3.09
C VAL A 83 -9.45 10.20 2.80
N GLY A 84 -8.41 10.51 3.58
CA GLY A 84 -7.03 10.08 3.42
C GLY A 84 -6.82 8.62 3.76
N GLY A 85 -7.18 7.75 2.80
CA GLY A 85 -6.90 6.32 2.80
C GLY A 85 -7.79 5.54 1.84
N GLU A 86 -9.04 5.97 1.62
CA GLU A 86 -10.03 5.23 0.82
C GLU A 86 -10.38 5.83 -0.54
N HIS A 87 -10.23 7.15 -0.74
CA HIS A 87 -10.80 7.82 -1.92
C HIS A 87 -9.81 8.52 -2.85
N PHE A 88 -8.56 8.71 -2.42
CA PHE A 88 -7.52 9.29 -3.27
C PHE A 88 -6.54 8.20 -3.69
N ASP A 89 -6.74 7.65 -4.88
CA ASP A 89 -5.77 6.79 -5.56
C ASP A 89 -5.06 7.65 -6.61
N LEU A 90 -3.91 8.21 -6.24
CA LEU A 90 -3.15 9.12 -7.11
C LEU A 90 -2.10 8.37 -7.93
N GLY A 91 -1.84 7.09 -7.62
CA GLY A 91 -0.91 6.22 -8.31
C GLY A 91 0.53 6.12 -7.74
N PRO A 92 1.08 7.04 -6.91
CA PRO A 92 2.38 6.84 -6.28
C PRO A 92 2.49 5.56 -5.45
N ALA A 93 1.44 5.18 -4.72
CA ALA A 93 1.45 3.98 -3.91
C ALA A 93 1.66 2.72 -4.77
N ASP A 94 0.92 2.61 -5.88
CA ASP A 94 1.02 1.50 -6.83
C ASP A 94 2.40 1.43 -7.51
N VAL A 95 2.95 2.59 -7.88
CA VAL A 95 4.30 2.66 -8.47
C VAL A 95 5.35 2.22 -7.47
N MET A 96 5.24 2.62 -6.19
CA MET A 96 6.13 2.17 -5.13
C MET A 96 6.07 0.67 -4.91
N VAL A 97 4.85 0.12 -4.80
CA VAL A 97 4.64 -1.32 -4.66
C VAL A 97 5.23 -2.07 -5.85
N ARG A 98 5.03 -1.58 -7.08
CA ARG A 98 5.64 -2.17 -8.29
C ARG A 98 7.17 -2.12 -8.24
N GLN A 99 7.76 -0.98 -7.89
CA GLN A 99 9.22 -0.81 -7.86
C GLN A 99 9.87 -1.69 -6.78
N LEU A 100 9.26 -1.77 -5.61
CA LEU A 100 9.74 -2.58 -4.49
C LEU A 100 9.58 -4.08 -4.74
N ARG A 101 8.58 -4.49 -5.53
CA ARG A 101 8.48 -5.86 -6.07
C ARG A 101 9.62 -6.17 -7.04
N THR A 102 9.93 -5.25 -7.96
CA THR A 102 10.98 -5.43 -8.97
C THR A 102 12.40 -5.46 -8.37
N HIS A 103 12.64 -4.79 -7.24
CA HIS A 103 13.95 -4.77 -6.57
C HIS A 103 14.19 -5.92 -5.57
N LYS A 104 13.27 -6.89 -5.43
CA LYS A 104 13.43 -8.04 -4.52
C LYS A 104 14.12 -9.25 -5.20
N GLU A 105 14.97 -9.00 -6.19
CA GLU A 105 15.85 -9.98 -6.84
C GLU A 105 17.33 -9.70 -6.52
#